data_AF-A0A286XFX3-F1
#
_entry.id   AF-A0A286XFX3-F1
#
_cell.length_a   1.000
_cell.length_b   1.000
_cell.length_c   1.000
_cell.angle_alpha   90.00
_cell.angle_beta   90.00
_cell.angle_gamma   90.00
#
_symmetry.space_group_name_H-M   'P 1'
#
loop_
_entity.id
_entity.type
_entity.pdbx_description
1 polymer ?
#
loop_
_entity_poly.entity_id
_entity_poly.type
_entity_poly.pdbx_seq_one_letter_code
_entity_poly.pdbx_strand_id
1 'polypeptide(L)'
;MCGIWALFGSDDCLSVQCLSAMKVAHRGPDAFRFENVNDYTNCCFGFHRLAVVDPLFGMQPIRLRKYPFLWLCYNGEIYNHRAVQRHFKFKYQTNVDGEIILHLYNKVGIEQAVRMLDGVFAFILLDTANKKVFLGRDTYGVRPMFRAMTEDGFLAVC
;
A
#
# COMPACT_ATOMS: atom_id res chain seq x y z
N MET A 1 12.65 -3.75 7.29
CA MET A 1 11.52 -4.02 6.37
C MET A 1 10.43 -3.06 6.73
N CYS A 2 9.78 -2.35 5.82
CA CYS A 2 8.74 -1.37 6.19
C CYS A 2 7.59 -1.95 7.05
N GLY A 3 6.87 -1.09 7.75
CA GLY A 3 5.61 -1.40 8.43
C GLY A 3 4.44 -0.79 7.68
N ILE A 4 3.48 -1.62 7.27
CA ILE A 4 2.19 -1.16 6.73
C ILE A 4 1.14 -1.29 7.82
N TRP A 5 0.20 -0.35 7.86
CA TRP A 5 -0.94 -0.40 8.76
C TRP A 5 -2.09 0.38 8.11
N ALA A 6 -3.32 -0.13 8.19
CA ALA A 6 -4.49 0.60 7.70
C ALA A 6 -5.76 0.19 8.44
N LEU A 7 -6.69 1.12 8.56
CA LEU A 7 -8.05 0.88 9.01
C LEU A 7 -9.05 1.35 7.94
N PHE A 8 -10.16 0.64 7.86
CA PHE A 8 -11.32 1.01 7.07
C PHE A 8 -12.58 0.84 7.93
N GLY A 9 -13.40 1.88 8.03
CA GLY A 9 -14.64 1.84 8.81
C GLY A 9 -14.45 1.99 10.33
N SER A 10 -13.45 2.75 10.78
CA SER A 10 -13.21 2.95 12.22
C SER A 10 -13.94 4.17 12.77
N ASP A 11 -14.67 3.99 13.87
CA ASP A 11 -15.40 5.05 14.58
C ASP A 11 -14.54 5.78 15.63
N ASP A 12 -13.33 5.29 15.88
CA ASP A 12 -12.41 5.89 16.84
C ASP A 12 -11.85 7.23 16.35
N CYS A 13 -11.40 8.07 17.28
CA CYS A 13 -10.72 9.31 16.93
C CYS A 13 -9.31 9.05 16.38
N LEU A 14 -8.87 9.91 15.46
CA LEU A 14 -7.57 9.79 14.76
C LEU A 14 -6.36 9.65 15.69
N SER A 15 -6.41 10.23 16.89
CA SER A 15 -5.31 10.17 17.86
C SER A 15 -5.09 8.75 18.41
N VAL A 16 -6.16 8.02 18.73
CA VAL A 16 -6.09 6.63 19.20
C VAL A 16 -5.57 5.72 18.09
N GLN A 17 -6.06 5.91 16.87
CA GLN A 17 -5.62 5.16 15.69
C GLN A 17 -4.14 5.40 15.38
N CYS A 18 -3.66 6.64 15.47
CA CYS A 18 -2.26 6.99 15.27
C CYS A 18 -1.35 6.30 16.29
N LEU A 19 -1.73 6.26 17.57
CA LEU A 19 -0.99 5.53 18.62
C LEU A 19 -0.89 4.04 18.31
N SER A 20 -1.95 3.43 17.75
CA SER A 20 -1.92 2.03 17.33
C SER A 20 -0.93 1.81 16.16
N ALA A 21 -0.92 2.69 15.17
CA ALA A 21 0.02 2.62 14.04
C ALA A 21 1.50 2.65 14.48
N MET A 22 1.81 3.28 15.63
CA MET A 22 3.18 3.33 16.17
C MET A 22 3.71 1.97 16.66
N LYS A 23 2.85 0.96 16.88
CA LYS A 23 3.28 -0.36 17.40
C LYS A 23 4.24 -1.10 16.45
N VAL A 24 4.21 -0.78 15.15
CA VAL A 24 5.11 -1.37 14.15
C VAL A 24 6.25 -0.45 13.71
N ALA A 25 6.54 0.61 14.47
CA ALA A 25 7.58 1.58 14.14
C ALA A 25 8.99 0.96 13.97
N HIS A 26 9.30 -0.06 14.78
CA HIS A 26 10.59 -0.79 14.72
C HIS A 26 10.91 -1.39 13.34
N ARG A 27 9.90 -1.56 12.47
CA ARG A 27 10.05 -2.09 11.11
C ARG A 27 10.69 -1.05 10.18
N GLY A 28 10.28 0.22 10.30
CA GLY A 28 10.68 1.31 9.41
C GLY A 28 11.13 2.55 10.18
N PRO A 29 12.39 2.61 10.63
CA PRO A 29 12.89 3.65 11.53
C PRO A 29 13.13 5.01 10.87
N ASP A 30 13.13 5.12 9.54
CA ASP A 30 13.63 6.31 8.85
C ASP A 30 12.58 7.41 8.72
N ALA A 31 11.31 7.03 8.53
CA ALA A 31 10.22 8.00 8.38
C ALA A 31 8.86 7.37 8.70
N PHE A 32 7.93 8.20 9.17
CA PHE A 32 6.54 7.83 9.43
C PHE A 32 5.59 8.79 8.70
N ARG A 33 4.53 8.23 8.11
CA ARG A 33 3.39 9.00 7.60
C ARG A 33 2.11 8.37 8.10
N PHE A 34 1.21 9.21 8.58
CA PHE A 34 -0.16 8.86 8.92
C PHE A 34 -1.09 9.82 8.20
N GLU A 35 -2.03 9.30 7.42
CA GLU A 35 -3.03 10.13 6.74
C GLU A 35 -4.35 9.38 6.61
N ASN A 36 -5.44 10.14 6.68
CA ASN A 36 -6.78 9.66 6.38
C ASN A 36 -7.08 9.80 4.87
N VAL A 37 -8.11 9.11 4.43
CA VAL A 37 -8.57 9.16 3.04
C VAL A 37 -9.62 10.26 2.90
N ASN A 38 -9.45 11.14 1.92
CA ASN A 38 -10.44 12.17 1.60
C ASN A 38 -11.81 11.53 1.32
N ASP A 39 -12.87 12.15 1.82
CA ASP A 39 -14.27 11.68 1.72
C ASP A 39 -14.57 10.34 2.45
N TYR A 40 -13.55 9.71 3.05
CA TYR A 40 -13.64 8.50 3.88
C TYR A 40 -12.80 8.69 5.14
N THR A 41 -13.19 9.66 5.99
CA THR A 41 -12.40 10.07 7.17
C THR A 41 -12.24 8.97 8.23
N ASN A 42 -13.08 7.95 8.18
CA ASN A 42 -13.02 6.72 8.97
C ASN A 42 -12.07 5.64 8.37
N CYS A 43 -11.35 5.98 7.30
CA CYS A 43 -10.30 5.16 6.69
C CYS A 43 -8.96 5.88 6.78
N CYS A 44 -7.91 5.18 7.21
CA CYS A 44 -6.58 5.76 7.36
C CYS A 44 -5.46 4.76 7.09
N PHE A 45 -4.29 5.29 6.73
CA PHE A 45 -3.07 4.55 6.50
C PHE A 45 -1.97 5.05 7.43
N GLY A 46 -1.23 4.12 8.01
CA GLY A 46 0.03 4.35 8.71
C GLY A 46 1.16 3.60 7.99
N PHE A 47 2.25 4.30 7.72
CA PHE A 47 3.41 3.71 7.05
C PHE A 47 4.71 4.10 7.74
N HIS A 48 5.45 3.09 8.18
CA HIS A 48 6.80 3.21 8.72
C HIS A 48 7.79 2.74 7.67
N ARG A 49 8.69 3.63 7.26
CA ARG A 49 9.60 3.41 6.14
C ARG A 49 10.98 2.99 6.61
N LEU A 50 11.49 1.90 6.03
CA LEU A 50 12.93 1.65 5.92
C LEU A 50 13.30 1.95 4.46
N ALA A 51 14.07 3.01 4.22
CA ALA A 51 14.42 3.49 2.90
C ALA A 51 15.54 2.64 2.28
N VAL A 52 15.16 1.51 1.67
CA VAL A 52 16.08 0.62 0.94
C VAL A 52 16.28 1.09 -0.51
N VAL A 53 15.19 1.51 -1.18
CA VAL A 53 15.17 1.99 -2.58
C VAL A 53 14.58 3.40 -2.63
N ASP A 54 15.24 4.30 -3.38
CA ASP A 54 14.88 5.71 -3.62
C ASP A 54 14.51 6.50 -2.35
N PRO A 55 15.49 6.99 -1.56
CA PRO A 55 15.21 7.66 -0.29
C PRO A 55 14.36 8.93 -0.43
N LEU A 56 14.31 9.57 -1.60
CA LEU A 56 13.67 10.88 -1.78
C LEU A 56 12.17 10.78 -2.09
N PHE A 57 11.75 9.87 -2.97
CA PHE A 57 10.37 9.87 -3.48
C PHE A 57 9.52 8.67 -3.08
N GLY A 58 10.08 7.74 -2.30
CA GLY A 58 9.40 6.47 -1.96
C GLY A 58 8.53 6.44 -0.72
N MET A 59 8.10 7.60 -0.19
CA MET A 59 7.25 7.63 1.02
C MET A 59 5.80 7.28 0.68
N GLN A 60 5.17 6.45 1.51
CA GLN A 60 3.84 5.89 1.26
C GLN A 60 2.80 6.41 2.27
N PRO A 61 1.48 6.40 1.96
CA PRO A 61 0.83 5.84 0.77
C PRO A 61 1.32 6.42 -0.56
N ILE A 62 1.56 5.56 -1.54
CA ILE A 62 1.90 5.95 -2.90
C ILE A 62 0.62 6.41 -3.58
N ARG A 63 0.64 7.66 -4.07
CA ARG A 63 -0.42 8.28 -4.86
C ARG A 63 0.18 8.90 -6.12
N LEU A 64 -0.40 8.57 -7.27
CA LEU A 64 0.04 9.10 -8.56
C LEU A 64 -0.98 10.11 -9.07
N ARG A 65 -0.50 11.21 -9.67
CA ARG A 65 -1.35 12.20 -10.35
C ARG A 65 -2.21 11.56 -11.44
N LYS A 66 -1.68 10.51 -12.08
CA LYS A 66 -2.38 9.77 -13.14
C LYS A 66 -3.60 8.98 -12.61
N TYR A 67 -3.58 8.56 -11.34
CA TYR A 67 -4.64 7.76 -10.72
C TYR A 67 -5.00 8.35 -9.34
N PRO A 68 -5.67 9.52 -9.29
CA PRO A 68 -5.89 10.25 -8.04
C PRO A 68 -6.78 9.52 -7.02
N PHE A 69 -7.53 8.51 -7.47
CA PHE A 69 -8.42 7.67 -6.66
C PHE A 69 -7.73 6.42 -6.09
N LEU A 70 -6.46 6.17 -6.42
CA LEU A 70 -5.72 5.00 -5.96
C LEU A 70 -4.74 5.36 -4.84
N TRP A 71 -4.74 4.52 -3.79
CA TRP A 71 -3.86 4.62 -2.64
C TRP A 71 -3.19 3.27 -2.41
N LEU A 72 -1.86 3.24 -2.40
CA LEU A 72 -1.10 2.02 -2.20
C LEU A 72 -0.15 2.14 -1.00
N CYS A 73 -0.26 1.20 -0.07
CA CYS A 73 0.78 0.91 0.91
C CYS A 73 1.30 -0.51 0.66
N TYR A 74 2.61 -0.69 0.60
CA TYR A 74 3.22 -2.01 0.48
C TYR A 74 4.55 -2.11 1.23
N ASN A 75 4.80 -3.32 1.74
CA ASN A 75 6.08 -3.75 2.27
C ASN A 75 6.61 -4.85 1.35
N GLY A 76 7.61 -4.54 0.53
CA GLY A 76 8.07 -5.49 -0.47
C GLY A 76 9.09 -4.92 -1.43
N GLU A 77 9.50 -5.77 -2.36
CA GLU A 77 10.36 -5.46 -3.49
C GLU A 77 9.80 -6.19 -4.72
N ILE A 78 9.46 -5.44 -5.77
CA ILE A 78 9.00 -5.99 -7.05
C ILE A 78 10.17 -6.02 -8.03
N TYR A 79 10.87 -7.15 -8.11
CA TYR A 79 12.11 -7.32 -8.86
C TYR A 79 11.95 -7.05 -10.36
N ASN A 80 10.85 -7.49 -10.95
CA ASN A 80 10.61 -7.34 -12.39
C ASN A 80 10.01 -5.98 -12.81
N HIS A 81 9.85 -5.01 -11.89
CA HIS A 81 9.11 -3.77 -12.16
C HIS A 81 9.59 -3.02 -13.41
N ARG A 82 10.91 -2.94 -13.66
CA ARG A 82 11.48 -2.28 -14.86
C ARG A 82 11.20 -3.03 -16.16
N ALA A 83 11.14 -4.36 -16.10
CA ALA A 83 10.82 -5.17 -17.29
C ALA A 83 9.34 -4.97 -17.67
N VAL A 84 8.45 -5.05 -16.69
CA VAL A 84 7.01 -4.83 -16.88
C VAL A 84 6.73 -3.39 -17.32
N GLN A 85 7.36 -2.40 -16.70
CA GLN A 85 7.26 -0.99 -17.10
C GLN A 85 7.59 -0.81 -18.58
N ARG A 86 8.72 -1.37 -19.05
CA ARG A 86 9.15 -1.26 -20.45
C ARG A 86 8.20 -1.97 -21.40
N HIS A 87 7.72 -3.16 -21.04
CA HIS A 87 6.79 -3.93 -21.86
C HIS A 87 5.49 -3.16 -22.13
N PHE A 88 4.89 -2.57 -21.10
CA PHE A 88 3.65 -1.78 -21.22
C PHE A 88 3.88 -0.30 -21.55
N LYS A 89 5.14 0.15 -21.63
CA LYS A 89 5.53 1.55 -21.84
C LYS A 89 4.89 2.50 -20.81
N PHE A 90 4.85 2.11 -19.54
CA PHE A 90 4.30 2.93 -18.48
C PHE A 90 5.19 4.15 -18.18
N LYS A 91 4.55 5.33 -18.08
CA LYS A 91 5.21 6.56 -17.65
C LYS A 91 5.12 6.66 -16.12
N TYR A 92 6.27 6.57 -15.47
CA TYR A 92 6.36 6.59 -14.01
C TYR A 92 6.39 8.03 -13.48
N GLN A 93 5.90 8.22 -12.25
CA GLN A 93 6.02 9.48 -11.51
C GLN A 93 7.12 9.41 -10.45
N THR A 94 7.41 8.22 -9.92
CA THR A 94 8.40 7.93 -8.88
C THR A 94 9.43 6.91 -9.41
N ASN A 95 10.49 6.63 -8.65
CA ASN A 95 11.42 5.54 -8.96
C ASN A 95 11.24 4.31 -8.07
N VAL A 96 10.17 4.26 -7.27
CA VAL A 96 9.85 3.10 -6.42
C VAL A 96 9.28 1.96 -7.25
N ASP A 97 9.74 0.76 -6.98
CA ASP A 97 9.34 -0.48 -7.65
C ASP A 97 7.83 -0.74 -7.51
N GLY A 98 7.26 -0.51 -6.32
CA GLY A 98 5.83 -0.70 -6.04
C GLY A 98 4.88 0.17 -6.87
N GLU A 99 5.35 1.24 -7.54
CA GLU A 99 4.53 2.01 -8.46
C GLU A 99 3.93 1.12 -9.57
N ILE A 100 4.60 0.03 -9.94
CA ILE A 100 4.12 -0.89 -10.96
C ILE A 100 2.75 -1.49 -10.63
N ILE A 101 2.44 -1.69 -9.34
CA ILE A 101 1.18 -2.27 -8.87
C ILE A 101 0.01 -1.36 -9.28
N LEU A 102 0.18 -0.04 -9.16
CA LEU A 102 -0.82 0.96 -9.54
C LEU A 102 -1.07 0.97 -11.05
N HIS A 103 0.00 0.92 -11.86
CA HIS A 103 -0.13 0.88 -13.33
C HIS A 103 -0.76 -0.42 -13.82
N LEU A 104 -0.35 -1.57 -13.26
CA LEU A 104 -0.91 -2.87 -13.61
C LEU A 104 -2.39 -2.95 -13.20
N TYR A 105 -2.73 -2.60 -11.96
CA TYR A 105 -4.12 -2.61 -11.49
C TYR A 105 -5.03 -1.79 -12.40
N ASN A 106 -4.65 -0.55 -12.72
CA ASN A 106 -5.45 0.31 -13.60
C ASN A 106 -5.53 -0.22 -15.04
N LYS A 107 -4.56 -1.03 -15.50
CA LYS A 107 -4.50 -1.53 -16.88
C LYS A 107 -5.21 -2.87 -17.08
N VAL A 108 -5.08 -3.79 -16.13
CA VAL A 108 -5.51 -5.20 -16.28
C VAL A 108 -6.37 -5.71 -15.10
N GLY A 109 -6.64 -4.89 -14.09
CA GLY A 109 -7.35 -5.29 -12.88
C GLY A 109 -6.47 -6.10 -11.90
N ILE A 110 -6.97 -6.30 -10.67
CA ILE A 110 -6.14 -6.85 -9.59
C ILE A 110 -5.67 -8.28 -9.84
N GLU A 111 -6.54 -9.14 -10.39
CA GLU A 111 -6.25 -10.58 -10.57
C GLU A 111 -5.09 -10.80 -11.53
N GLN A 112 -5.07 -10.07 -12.65
CA GLN A 112 -3.96 -10.16 -13.59
C GLN A 112 -2.75 -9.38 -13.11
N ALA A 113 -2.94 -8.25 -12.41
CA ALA A 113 -1.83 -7.47 -11.87
C ALA A 113 -0.94 -8.33 -10.95
N VAL A 114 -1.52 -9.06 -9.99
CA VAL A 114 -0.75 -9.85 -9.02
C VAL A 114 0.00 -11.02 -9.65
N ARG A 115 -0.52 -11.62 -10.74
CA ARG A 115 0.15 -12.70 -11.47
C ARG A 115 1.40 -12.24 -12.21
N MET A 116 1.52 -10.93 -12.46
CA MET A 116 2.65 -10.35 -13.18
C MET A 116 3.75 -9.84 -12.25
N LEU A 117 3.56 -9.91 -10.93
CA LEU A 117 4.53 -9.45 -9.95
C LEU A 117 5.53 -10.58 -9.65
N ASP A 118 6.78 -10.36 -10.02
CA ASP A 118 7.91 -11.16 -9.54
C ASP A 118 8.59 -10.39 -8.43
N GLY A 119 8.44 -10.87 -7.20
CA GLY A 119 8.81 -10.14 -6.00
C GLY A 119 8.27 -10.75 -4.72
N VAL A 120 8.63 -10.12 -3.62
CA VAL A 120 8.09 -10.40 -2.28
C VAL A 120 7.36 -9.18 -1.79
N PHE A 121 6.13 -9.31 -1.31
CA PHE A 121 5.29 -8.16 -1.00
C PHE A 121 4.13 -8.52 -0.08
N ALA A 122 3.74 -7.53 0.71
CA ALA A 122 2.45 -7.40 1.36
C ALA A 122 1.93 -6.01 0.99
N PHE A 123 0.74 -5.90 0.40
CA PHE A 123 0.17 -4.60 0.00
C PHE A 123 -1.30 -4.43 0.35
N ILE A 124 -1.67 -3.16 0.54
CA ILE A 124 -3.03 -2.67 0.71
C ILE A 124 -3.24 -1.65 -0.41
N LEU A 125 -4.18 -1.93 -1.30
CA LEU A 125 -4.58 -1.04 -2.40
C LEU A 125 -6.03 -0.63 -2.20
N LEU A 126 -6.27 0.67 -2.01
CA LEU A 126 -7.60 1.26 -2.00
C LEU A 126 -7.88 1.94 -3.34
N ASP A 127 -9.04 1.64 -3.91
CA ASP A 127 -9.62 2.31 -5.07
C ASP A 127 -10.93 2.97 -4.65
N THR A 128 -10.91 4.29 -4.50
CA THR A 128 -12.07 5.07 -4.05
C THR A 128 -13.12 5.26 -5.16
N ALA A 129 -12.72 5.19 -6.43
CA ALA A 129 -13.64 5.31 -7.56
C ALA A 129 -14.53 4.06 -7.68
N ASN A 130 -13.94 2.88 -7.50
CA ASN A 130 -14.65 1.60 -7.56
C ASN A 130 -15.11 1.07 -6.20
N LYS A 131 -14.81 1.78 -5.10
CA LYS A 131 -15.12 1.40 -3.71
C LYS A 131 -14.58 0.01 -3.35
N LYS A 132 -13.31 -0.23 -3.64
CA LYS A 132 -12.64 -1.53 -3.38
C LYS A 132 -11.37 -1.37 -2.56
N VAL A 133 -11.18 -2.30 -1.63
CA VAL A 133 -9.92 -2.52 -0.93
C VAL A 133 -9.38 -3.89 -1.33
N PHE A 134 -8.13 -3.93 -1.76
CA PHE A 134 -7.43 -5.17 -2.10
C PHE A 134 -6.27 -5.39 -1.15
N LEU A 135 -6.19 -6.60 -0.62
CA LEU A 135 -5.07 -7.09 0.18
C LEU A 135 -4.34 -8.14 -0.63
N GLY A 136 -3.03 -7.98 -0.80
CA GLY A 136 -2.20 -8.91 -1.54
C GLY A 136 -0.96 -9.32 -0.75
N ARG A 137 -0.59 -10.60 -0.83
CA ARG A 137 0.61 -11.16 -0.22
C ARG A 137 1.32 -12.07 -1.23
N ASP A 138 2.64 -12.08 -1.21
CA ASP A 138 3.44 -12.91 -2.11
C ASP A 138 3.22 -14.42 -1.89
N THR A 139 3.56 -15.22 -2.90
CA THR A 139 3.25 -16.65 -3.00
C THR A 139 3.66 -17.47 -1.78
N TYR A 140 4.82 -17.16 -1.19
CA TYR A 140 5.35 -17.88 -0.03
C TYR A 140 5.14 -17.13 1.29
N GLY A 141 4.49 -15.98 1.26
CA GLY A 141 4.24 -15.15 2.43
C GLY A 141 5.51 -14.57 3.07
N VAL A 142 6.55 -14.30 2.28
CA VAL A 142 7.85 -13.78 2.74
C VAL A 142 7.67 -12.43 3.45
N ARG A 143 6.84 -11.53 2.92
CA ARG A 143 6.45 -10.30 3.62
C ARG A 143 5.19 -10.56 4.46
N PRO A 144 5.19 -10.24 5.77
CA PRO A 144 4.06 -10.52 6.64
C PRO A 144 2.90 -9.56 6.40
N MET A 145 1.68 -10.07 6.62
CA MET A 145 0.44 -9.31 6.72
C MET A 145 -0.54 -10.06 7.62
N PHE A 146 -1.23 -9.32 8.48
CA PHE A 146 -2.31 -9.74 9.35
C PHE A 146 -3.53 -8.87 9.08
N ARG A 147 -4.72 -9.44 9.29
CA ARG A 147 -5.98 -8.70 9.19
C ARG A 147 -6.94 -9.08 10.31
N ALA A 148 -7.78 -8.15 10.70
CA ALA A 148 -8.96 -8.38 11.53
C ALA A 148 -10.16 -7.73 10.83
N MET A 149 -11.31 -8.41 10.84
CA MET A 149 -12.54 -7.93 10.24
C MET A 149 -13.71 -8.31 11.12
N THR A 150 -14.63 -7.38 11.33
CA THR A 150 -15.85 -7.56 12.11
C THR A 150 -17.08 -7.64 11.19
N GLU A 151 -18.23 -8.04 11.73
CA GLU A 151 -19.46 -8.25 10.95
C GLU A 151 -20.06 -6.95 10.40
N ASP A 152 -19.86 -5.83 11.10
CA ASP A 152 -20.28 -4.49 10.70
C ASP A 152 -19.38 -3.85 9.63
N GLY A 153 -18.33 -4.56 9.19
CA GLY A 153 -17.48 -4.15 8.07
C GLY A 153 -16.26 -3.33 8.45
N PHE A 154 -15.93 -3.19 9.74
CA PHE A 154 -14.62 -2.66 10.13
C PHE A 154 -13.51 -3.63 9.72
N LEU A 155 -12.46 -3.10 9.10
CA LEU A 155 -11.29 -3.84 8.63
C LEU A 155 -10.01 -3.17 9.14
N ALA A 156 -9.17 -3.93 9.84
CA ALA A 156 -7.83 -3.55 10.23
C ALA A 156 -6.79 -4.44 9.56
N VAL A 157 -5.69 -3.86 9.09
CA VAL A 157 -4.59 -4.58 8.41
C VAL A 157 -3.24 -4.08 8.92
N CYS A 158 -2.29 -4.99 9.13
CA CYS A 158 -0.93 -4.69 9.60
C CYS A 158 0.11 -5.66 9.04
#